data_AF-A0A850SKN2-F1
#
_entry.id   AF-A0A850SKN2-F1
#
_cell.length_a   1.000
_cell.length_b   1.000
_cell.length_c   1.000
_cell.angle_alpha   90.00
_cell.angle_beta   90.00
_cell.angle_gamma   90.00
#
_symmetry.space_group_name_H-M   'P 1'
#
loop_
_entity.id
_entity.type
_entity.pdbx_description
1 polymer ?
#
loop_
_entity_poly.entity_id
_entity_poly.type
_entity_poly.pdbx_seq_one_letter_code
_entity_poly.pdbx_strand_id
1 'polypeptide(L)'
;MEDYLEVIYELIQLKGYATTVDISNYLSVSSPSVTKMLQRLSETGHVNYEKYRGITLTDTGTAIAKSMHERHGILAEFLVMIGVDIETANHDAEGIEHHLHPETLKKLEEFIKLAKSQRLLR
;
A
#
# COMPACT_ATOMS: atom_id res chain seq x y z
N MET A 1 -1.42 -7.05 7.60
CA MET A 1 -2.88 -6.73 7.59
C MET A 1 -3.08 -5.54 6.69
N GLU A 2 -2.31 -4.49 6.92
CA GLU A 2 -2.16 -3.34 6.03
C GLU A 2 -1.81 -3.79 4.60
N ASP A 3 -0.82 -4.67 4.44
CA ASP A 3 -0.43 -5.29 3.16
C ASP A 3 -1.59 -5.98 2.43
N TYR A 4 -2.56 -6.56 3.14
CA TYR A 4 -3.74 -7.13 2.49
C TYR A 4 -4.67 -6.05 1.96
N LEU A 5 -4.86 -4.95 2.71
CA LEU A 5 -5.71 -3.84 2.29
C LEU A 5 -5.10 -3.10 1.11
N GLU A 6 -3.78 -2.92 1.13
CA GLU A 6 -3.02 -2.33 0.03
C GLU A 6 -3.10 -3.16 -1.24
N VAL A 7 -2.79 -4.46 -1.18
CA VAL A 7 -2.91 -5.34 -2.35
C VAL A 7 -4.33 -5.40 -2.89
N ILE A 8 -5.36 -5.43 -2.02
CA ILE A 8 -6.76 -5.36 -2.47
C ILE A 8 -7.01 -4.03 -3.18
N TYR A 9 -6.53 -2.92 -2.63
CA TYR A 9 -6.69 -1.59 -3.23
C TYR A 9 -6.02 -1.51 -4.60
N GLU A 10 -4.76 -1.95 -4.72
CA GLU A 10 -4.00 -1.96 -5.96
C GLU A 10 -4.66 -2.82 -7.04
N LEU A 11 -5.10 -4.03 -6.68
CA LEU A 11 -5.82 -4.91 -7.60
C LEU A 11 -7.14 -4.27 -8.07
N ILE A 12 -7.88 -3.61 -7.19
CA ILE A 12 -9.11 -2.89 -7.55
C ILE A 12 -8.79 -1.70 -8.46
N GLN A 13 -7.74 -0.93 -8.20
CA GLN A 13 -7.34 0.18 -9.08
C GLN A 13 -6.88 -0.32 -10.45
N LEU A 14 -6.15 -1.44 -10.51
CA LEU A 14 -5.58 -1.98 -11.74
C LEU A 14 -6.62 -2.63 -12.65
N LYS A 15 -7.55 -3.42 -12.10
CA LYS A 15 -8.49 -4.23 -12.90
C LYS A 15 -9.95 -4.18 -12.46
N GLY A 16 -10.28 -3.40 -11.42
CA GLY A 16 -11.64 -3.21 -10.93
C GLY A 16 -12.14 -4.25 -9.92
N TYR A 17 -11.36 -5.29 -9.61
CA TYR A 17 -11.73 -6.33 -8.64
C TYR A 17 -10.51 -7.04 -8.06
N ALA A 18 -10.65 -7.63 -6.88
CA ALA A 18 -9.64 -8.48 -6.24
C ALA A 18 -10.21 -9.89 -6.00
N THR A 19 -9.39 -10.92 -6.26
CA THR A 19 -9.72 -12.32 -5.90
C THR A 19 -8.74 -12.87 -4.88
N THR A 20 -9.14 -13.93 -4.18
CA THR A 20 -8.26 -14.63 -3.24
C THR A 20 -7.01 -15.19 -3.91
N VAL A 21 -7.10 -15.58 -5.18
CA VAL A 21 -5.96 -16.09 -5.96
C VAL A 21 -4.96 -14.98 -6.27
N ASP A 22 -5.46 -13.80 -6.67
CA ASP A 22 -4.59 -12.65 -6.93
C ASP A 22 -3.82 -12.24 -5.67
N ILE A 23 -4.53 -12.13 -4.54
CA ILE A 23 -3.93 -11.74 -3.25
C ILE A 23 -2.91 -12.80 -2.79
N SER A 24 -3.23 -14.09 -2.97
CA SER A 24 -2.35 -15.21 -2.63
C SER A 24 -1.05 -15.15 -3.43
N ASN A 25 -1.13 -14.87 -4.74
CA ASN A 25 0.02 -14.75 -5.61
C ASN A 25 0.85 -13.51 -5.29
N TYR A 26 0.21 -12.36 -5.08
CA TYR A 26 0.91 -11.10 -4.82
C TYR A 26 1.69 -11.15 -3.50
N LEU A 27 1.02 -11.56 -2.41
CA LEU A 27 1.63 -11.63 -1.08
C LEU A 27 2.48 -12.89 -0.87
N SER A 28 2.56 -13.79 -1.85
CA SER A 28 3.26 -15.08 -1.72
C SER A 28 2.83 -15.90 -0.49
N VAL A 29 1.51 -15.92 -0.21
CA VAL A 29 0.90 -16.63 0.93
C VAL A 29 -0.12 -17.66 0.45
N SER A 30 -0.43 -18.65 1.30
CA SER A 30 -1.41 -19.69 0.96
C SER A 30 -2.84 -19.15 0.86
N SER A 31 -3.67 -19.69 -0.04
CA SER A 31 -5.08 -19.28 -0.16
C SER A 31 -5.92 -19.48 1.13
N PRO A 32 -5.69 -20.53 1.95
CA PRO A 32 -6.29 -20.61 3.28
C PRO A 32 -5.90 -19.44 4.20
N SER A 33 -4.64 -18.99 4.16
CA SER A 33 -4.19 -17.81 4.92
C SER A 33 -4.93 -16.55 4.47
N VAL A 34 -5.08 -16.37 3.15
CA VAL A 34 -5.83 -15.23 2.60
C VAL A 34 -7.28 -15.25 3.07
N THR A 35 -7.94 -16.40 2.98
CA THR A 35 -9.35 -16.53 3.40
C THR A 35 -9.54 -16.18 4.86
N LYS A 36 -8.65 -16.67 5.73
CA LYS A 36 -8.67 -16.38 7.16
C LYS A 36 -8.44 -14.88 7.43
N MET A 37 -7.54 -14.24 6.69
CA MET A 37 -7.31 -12.79 6.83
C MET A 37 -8.50 -11.96 6.35
N LEU A 38 -9.11 -12.32 5.21
CA LEU A 38 -10.30 -11.64 4.69
C LEU A 38 -11.49 -11.72 5.66
N GLN A 39 -11.69 -12.87 6.31
CA GLN A 39 -12.70 -13.02 7.36
C GLN A 39 -12.43 -12.05 8.51
N ARG A 40 -11.19 -12.00 9.01
CA ARG A 40 -10.79 -11.08 10.08
C ARG A 40 -10.98 -9.62 9.68
N LEU A 41 -10.56 -9.23 8.48
CA LEU A 41 -10.74 -7.87 7.96
C LEU A 41 -12.22 -7.51 7.81
N SER A 42 -13.07 -8.48 7.50
CA SER A 42 -14.51 -8.28 7.40
C SER A 42 -15.15 -8.10 8.78
N GLU A 43 -14.76 -8.93 9.76
CA GLU A 43 -15.17 -8.80 11.16
C GLU A 43 -14.76 -7.45 11.76
N THR A 44 -13.61 -6.91 11.36
CA THR A 44 -13.16 -5.58 11.79
C THR A 44 -13.70 -4.44 10.91
N GLY A 45 -14.53 -4.72 9.90
CA GLY A 45 -15.20 -3.70 9.09
C GLY A 45 -14.32 -2.99 8.06
N HIS A 46 -13.23 -3.61 7.61
CA HIS A 46 -12.29 -3.03 6.64
C HIS A 46 -12.55 -3.52 5.21
N VAL A 47 -13.16 -4.71 5.06
CA VAL A 47 -13.56 -5.26 3.75
C VAL A 47 -14.98 -5.82 3.84
N ASN A 48 -15.69 -5.77 2.72
CA ASN A 48 -16.85 -6.63 2.51
C ASN A 48 -16.36 -7.88 1.77
N TYR A 49 -16.35 -9.01 2.48
CA TYR A 49 -15.98 -10.31 1.92
C TYR A 49 -17.19 -11.23 1.93
N GLU A 50 -17.67 -11.58 0.75
CA GLU A 50 -18.70 -12.60 0.57
C GLU A 50 -18.18 -13.70 -0.35
N LYS A 51 -18.32 -14.94 0.10
CA LYS A 51 -17.91 -16.11 -0.69
C LYS A 51 -18.60 -16.08 -2.05
N TYR A 52 -17.82 -16.19 -3.13
CA TYR A 52 -18.26 -16.10 -4.53
C TYR A 52 -18.76 -14.74 -5.03
N ARG A 53 -18.79 -13.71 -4.19
CA ARG A 53 -19.27 -12.36 -4.55
C ARG A 53 -18.18 -11.30 -4.65
N GLY A 54 -16.93 -11.69 -4.40
CA GLY A 54 -15.77 -10.83 -4.54
C GLY A 54 -15.38 -10.15 -3.23
N ILE A 55 -14.41 -9.24 -3.35
CA ILE A 55 -13.80 -8.52 -2.23
C ILE A 55 -13.88 -7.03 -2.56
N THR A 56 -14.46 -6.24 -1.67
CA THR A 56 -14.45 -4.77 -1.78
C THR A 56 -13.94 -4.16 -0.49
N LEU A 57 -13.22 -3.04 -0.58
CA LEU A 57 -12.86 -2.25 0.60
C LEU A 57 -14.08 -1.48 1.11
N THR A 58 -14.19 -1.35 2.43
CA THR A 58 -15.08 -0.35 3.04
C THR A 58 -14.40 1.02 2.99
N ASP A 59 -15.09 2.08 3.41
CA ASP A 59 -14.49 3.42 3.50
C ASP A 59 -13.27 3.44 4.44
N THR A 60 -13.35 2.70 5.56
CA THR A 60 -12.26 2.60 6.53
C THR A 60 -11.08 1.80 5.96
N GLY A 61 -11.35 0.67 5.29
CA GLY A 61 -10.31 -0.11 4.61
C GLY A 61 -9.64 0.68 3.50
N THR A 62 -10.41 1.45 2.74
CA THR A 62 -9.90 2.32 1.67
C THR A 62 -9.00 3.43 2.23
N ALA A 63 -9.39 4.06 3.34
CA ALA A 63 -8.58 5.09 3.98
C ALA A 63 -7.22 4.55 4.45
N ILE A 64 -7.20 3.35 5.02
CA ILE A 64 -5.96 2.69 5.45
C ILE A 64 -5.10 2.32 4.25
N ALA A 65 -5.67 1.63 3.25
CA ALA A 65 -4.94 1.23 2.06
C ALA A 65 -4.34 2.42 1.30
N LYS A 66 -5.12 3.50 1.15
CA LYS A 66 -4.64 4.74 0.53
C LYS A 66 -3.51 5.38 1.34
N SER A 67 -3.59 5.35 2.66
CA SER A 67 -2.49 5.85 3.51
C SER A 67 -1.21 5.04 3.34
N MET A 68 -1.27 3.72 3.16
CA MET A 68 -0.08 2.89 2.87
C MET A 68 0.49 3.25 1.51
N HIS A 69 -0.35 3.24 0.47
CA HIS A 69 0.08 3.58 -0.88
C HIS A 69 0.73 4.99 -0.99
N GLU A 70 0.23 5.96 -0.24
CA GLU A 70 0.84 7.30 -0.15
C GLU A 70 2.23 7.26 0.53
N ARG A 71 2.41 6.43 1.56
CA ARG A 71 3.71 6.26 2.25
C ARG A 71 4.73 5.59 1.35
N HIS A 72 4.33 4.50 0.67
CA HIS A 72 5.14 3.86 -0.36
C HIS A 72 5.66 4.87 -1.37
N GLY A 73 4.75 5.68 -1.92
CA GLY A 73 5.08 6.70 -2.91
C GLY A 73 6.07 7.75 -2.40
N ILE A 74 5.89 8.25 -1.17
CA ILE A 74 6.81 9.21 -0.55
C ILE A 74 8.21 8.59 -0.38
N LEU A 75 8.29 7.34 0.07
CA LEU A 75 9.57 6.66 0.31
C LEU A 75 10.28 6.31 -0.99
N ALA A 76 9.57 5.71 -1.94
CA ALA A 76 10.13 5.38 -3.24
C ALA A 76 10.65 6.64 -3.94
N GLU A 77 9.90 7.74 -3.87
CA GLU A 77 10.34 9.01 -4.45
C GLU A 77 11.58 9.59 -3.74
N PHE A 78 11.62 9.53 -2.41
CA PHE A 78 12.78 9.94 -1.64
C PHE A 78 14.03 9.13 -2.00
N LEU A 79 13.91 7.81 -2.09
CA LEU A 79 15.01 6.90 -2.42
C LEU A 79 15.54 7.18 -3.83
N VAL A 80 14.65 7.38 -4.81
CA VAL A 80 15.05 7.81 -6.16
C VAL A 80 15.77 9.16 -6.13
N MET A 81 15.31 10.11 -5.31
CA MET A 81 15.91 11.44 -5.20
C MET A 81 17.35 11.39 -4.68
N ILE A 82 17.68 10.44 -3.79
CA ILE A 82 19.05 10.25 -3.28
C ILE A 82 19.91 9.36 -4.19
N GLY A 83 19.37 8.89 -5.31
CA GLY A 83 20.11 8.17 -6.35
C GLY A 83 19.94 6.65 -6.35
N VAL A 84 18.97 6.10 -5.62
CA VAL A 84 18.59 4.68 -5.72
C VAL A 84 17.83 4.48 -7.04
N ASP A 85 18.07 3.36 -7.73
CA ASP A 85 17.31 3.03 -8.92
C ASP A 85 15.83 2.74 -8.58
N ILE A 86 14.96 2.83 -9.59
CA ILE A 86 13.51 2.76 -9.38
C ILE A 86 13.08 1.38 -8.83
N GLU A 87 13.71 0.29 -9.26
CA GLU A 87 13.31 -1.06 -8.83
C GLU A 87 13.69 -1.27 -7.36
N THR A 88 14.93 -0.96 -7.00
CA THR A 88 15.40 -1.03 -5.60
C THR A 88 14.60 -0.07 -4.71
N ALA A 89 14.31 1.15 -5.17
CA ALA A 89 13.55 2.13 -4.40
C ALA A 89 12.11 1.66 -4.08
N ASN A 90 11.43 1.02 -5.04
CA ASN A 90 10.12 0.44 -4.76
C ASN A 90 10.21 -0.73 -3.78
N HIS A 91 11.17 -1.65 -3.98
CA HIS A 91 11.33 -2.80 -3.09
C HIS A 91 11.65 -2.39 -1.64
N ASP A 92 12.56 -1.44 -1.46
CA ASP A 92 12.93 -0.95 -0.13
C ASP A 92 11.78 -0.18 0.53
N ALA A 93 11.01 0.60 -0.24
CA ALA A 93 9.85 1.33 0.27
C ALA A 93 8.79 0.40 0.89
N GLU A 94 8.46 -0.70 0.20
CA GLU A 94 7.48 -1.72 0.64
C GLU A 94 7.85 -2.32 2.01
N GLY A 95 9.14 -2.51 2.30
CA GLY A 95 9.59 -2.99 3.60
C GLY A 95 9.62 -1.91 4.69
N ILE A 96 10.02 -0.69 4.33
CA ILE A 96 10.28 0.40 5.27
C ILE A 96 8.99 1.08 5.74
N GLU A 97 7.97 1.15 4.89
CA GLU A 97 6.78 1.96 5.13
C GLU A 97 5.97 1.58 6.38
N HIS A 98 5.94 0.29 6.73
CA HIS A 98 5.25 -0.23 7.91
C HIS A 98 5.98 0.09 9.22
N HIS A 99 7.24 0.48 9.16
CA HIS A 99 8.10 0.67 10.33
C HIS A 99 8.33 2.15 10.68
N LEU A 100 7.91 3.06 9.81
CA LEU A 100 8.14 4.48 10.01
C LEU A 100 7.08 5.14 10.88
N HIS A 101 7.53 5.98 11.80
CA HIS A 101 6.65 6.85 12.56
C HIS A 101 6.00 7.89 11.62
N PRO A 102 4.70 8.22 11.78
CA PRO A 102 4.02 9.21 10.93
C PRO A 102 4.72 10.57 10.86
N GLU A 103 5.41 10.97 11.95
CA GLU A 103 6.20 12.20 11.98
C GLU A 103 7.38 12.17 10.99
N THR A 104 8.08 11.04 10.89
CA THR A 104 9.20 10.88 9.95
C THR A 104 8.73 10.96 8.51
N LEU A 105 7.64 10.28 8.17
CA LEU A 105 7.01 10.33 6.84
C LEU A 105 6.61 11.75 6.46
N LYS A 106 5.98 12.48 7.38
CA LYS A 106 5.63 13.89 7.16
C LYS A 106 6.85 14.76 6.88
N LYS A 107 7.95 14.55 7.61
CA LYS A 107 9.20 15.30 7.40
C LYS A 107 9.87 14.96 6.06
N LEU A 108 9.80 13.71 5.61
CA LEU A 108 10.27 13.31 4.28
C LEU A 108 9.42 13.97 3.19
N GLU A 109 8.10 13.99 3.34
CA GLU A 109 7.20 14.65 2.39
C GLU A 109 7.49 16.16 2.28
N GLU A 110 7.66 16.84 3.42
CA GLU A 110 8.07 18.26 3.48
C GLU A 110 9.41 18.49 2.78
N PHE A 111 10.39 17.60 3.02
CA PHE A 111 11.71 17.67 2.39
C PHE A 111 11.63 17.53 0.87
N ILE A 112 10.89 16.53 0.36
CA ILE A 112 10.69 16.31 -1.07
C ILE A 112 10.08 17.54 -1.74
N LYS A 113 9.04 18.13 -1.13
CA LYS A 113 8.37 19.34 -1.65
C LYS A 113 9.35 20.52 -1.76
N LEU A 114 10.21 20.71 -0.75
CA LEU A 114 11.24 21.76 -0.76
C LEU A 114 12.32 21.50 -1.81
N ALA A 115 12.80 20.26 -1.94
CA ALA A 115 13.82 19.90 -2.93
C ALA A 115 13.32 20.11 -4.36
N LYS A 116 12.07 19.74 -4.65
CA LYS A 116 11.42 19.99 -5.95
C LYS A 116 11.25 21.47 -6.25
N SER A 117 10.82 22.28 -5.27
CA SER A 117 10.61 23.72 -5.48
C SER A 117 11.92 24.45 -5.78
N GLN A 118 13.02 24.10 -5.11
CA GLN A 118 14.34 24.66 -5.41
C GLN A 118 14.87 24.23 -6.78
N ARG A 119 14.54 23.02 -7.24
CA ARG A 119 14.92 22.55 -8.58
C ARG A 119 14.17 23.28 -9.70
N LEU A 120 12.93 23.72 -9.44
CA LEU A 120 12.13 24.50 -10.39
C LEU A 120 12.56 25.97 -10.49
N LEU A 121 13.39 26.45 -9.56
CA LEU A 121 13.96 27.81 -9.53
C LEU A 121 15.35 27.88 -10.19
N ARG A 122 15.84 26.78 -10.76
CA ARG A 122 17.08 26.69 -11.54
C ARG A 122 16.78 26.44 -13.01
#